data_AF-A0A9D1AQ12-F1
#
_entry.id   AF-A0A9D1AQ12-F1
#
_cell.length_a   1.000
_cell.length_b   1.000
_cell.length_c   1.000
_cell.angle_alpha   90.00
_cell.angle_beta   90.00
_cell.angle_gamma   90.00
#
_symmetry.space_group_name_H-M   'P 1'
#
loop_
_entity.id
_entity.type
_entity.pdbx_description
1 polymer ?
#
loop_
_entity_poly.entity_id
_entity_poly.type
_entity_poly.pdbx_seq_one_letter_code
_entity_poly.pdbx_strand_id
1 'polypeptide(L)'
;MQLIADMIDEIMEEYEGAEAYAKKAVQFQTERPALSRKYLNMAKQELEHGDNLHTEIVAVIQAYRAKNGQPPEAMMMVYNWEHEKMIDHVARVKALLAMVKT
;
A
#
# COMPACT_ATOMS: atom_id res chain seq x y z
N MET A 1 19.96 3.15 -1.92
CA MET A 1 19.41 3.59 -0.63
C MET A 1 18.30 4.62 -0.86
N GLN A 2 18.56 5.67 -1.64
CA GLN A 2 17.53 6.62 -2.10
C GLN A 2 16.36 5.92 -2.79
N LEU A 3 16.64 5.02 -3.76
CA LEU A 3 15.60 4.28 -4.49
C LEU A 3 14.58 3.57 -3.59
N ILE A 4 15.02 2.79 -2.58
CA ILE A 4 14.09 2.08 -1.70
C ILE A 4 13.28 3.06 -0.84
N ALA A 5 13.91 4.16 -0.38
CA ALA A 5 13.20 5.18 0.38
C ALA A 5 12.14 5.89 -0.48
N ASP A 6 12.49 6.29 -1.71
CA ASP A 6 11.56 6.92 -2.65
C ASP A 6 10.36 6.00 -2.94
N MET A 7 10.62 4.71 -3.19
CA MET A 7 9.56 3.73 -3.43
C MET A 7 8.69 3.48 -2.19
N ILE A 8 9.25 3.57 -0.98
CA ILE A 8 8.47 3.50 0.26
C ILE A 8 7.51 4.69 0.34
N ASP A 9 7.98 5.90 0.05
CA ASP A 9 7.17 7.11 0.06
C ASP A 9 6.04 7.02 -0.99
N GLU A 10 6.35 6.54 -2.20
CA GLU A 10 5.36 6.28 -3.26
C GLU A 10 4.31 5.23 -2.84
N ILE A 11 4.72 4.11 -2.22
CA ILE A 11 3.79 3.10 -1.69
C ILE A 11 2.85 3.71 -0.66
N MET A 12 3.37 4.57 0.22
CA MET A 12 2.56 5.21 1.26
C MET A 12 1.55 6.18 0.64
N GLU A 13 1.92 6.93 -0.40
CA GLU A 13 1.00 7.79 -1.14
C GLU A 13 -0.17 6.99 -1.75
N GLU A 14 0.13 5.86 -2.41
CA GLU A 14 -0.89 4.95 -2.97
C GLU A 14 -1.82 4.42 -1.86
N TYR A 15 -1.28 4.02 -0.70
CA TYR A 15 -2.10 3.52 0.40
C TYR A 15 -2.96 4.61 1.08
N GLU A 16 -2.47 5.84 1.16
CA GLU A 16 -3.25 7.00 1.61
C GLU A 16 -4.39 7.31 0.64
N GLY A 17 -4.12 7.28 -0.66
CA GLY A 17 -5.12 7.38 -1.73
C GLY A 17 -6.19 6.28 -1.63
N ALA A 18 -5.75 5.03 -1.44
CA ALA A 18 -6.62 3.88 -1.24
C ALA A 18 -7.56 4.07 -0.03
N GLU A 19 -7.04 4.55 1.10
CA GLU A 19 -7.83 4.81 2.31
C GLU A 19 -8.85 5.94 2.09
N ALA A 20 -8.44 7.02 1.42
CA ALA A 20 -9.33 8.13 1.08
C ALA A 20 -10.50 7.65 0.21
N TYR A 21 -10.22 6.86 -0.83
CA TYR A 21 -11.26 6.30 -1.69
C TYR A 21 -12.13 5.27 -0.97
N ALA A 22 -11.57 4.41 -0.11
CA ALA A 22 -12.34 3.44 0.66
C ALA A 22 -13.34 4.14 1.61
N LYS A 23 -12.93 5.23 2.28
CA LYS A 23 -13.83 6.07 3.08
C LYS A 23 -14.98 6.64 2.24
N LYS A 24 -14.70 7.14 1.03
CA LYS A 24 -15.73 7.65 0.11
C LYS A 24 -16.68 6.54 -0.38
N ALA A 25 -16.16 5.34 -0.62
CA ALA A 25 -16.98 4.20 -1.00
C ALA A 25 -18.02 3.87 0.09
N VAL A 26 -17.59 3.82 1.35
CA VAL A 26 -18.48 3.63 2.51
C VAL A 26 -19.48 4.79 2.64
N GLN A 27 -19.03 6.03 2.48
CA GLN A 27 -19.87 7.23 2.59
C GLN A 27 -21.03 7.21 1.58
N PHE A 28 -20.78 6.82 0.34
CA PHE A 28 -21.76 6.92 -0.74
C PHE A 28 -22.58 5.64 -0.98
N GLN A 29 -22.34 4.55 -0.23
CA GLN A 29 -22.89 3.22 -0.56
C GLN A 29 -24.43 3.17 -0.61
N THR A 30 -25.12 3.96 0.22
CA THR A 30 -26.59 3.98 0.27
C THR A 30 -27.18 5.01 -0.69
N GLU A 31 -26.71 6.26 -0.64
CA GLU A 31 -27.32 7.38 -1.36
C GLU A 31 -26.91 7.44 -2.84
N ARG A 32 -25.70 6.96 -3.17
CA ARG A 32 -25.12 7.03 -4.51
C ARG A 32 -24.36 5.74 -4.84
N PRO A 33 -25.04 4.59 -4.97
CA PRO A 33 -24.39 3.28 -5.09
C PRO A 33 -23.47 3.17 -6.32
N ALA A 34 -23.81 3.83 -7.43
CA ALA A 34 -22.94 3.87 -8.60
C ALA A 34 -21.63 4.64 -8.34
N LEU A 35 -21.68 5.73 -7.56
CA LEU A 35 -20.49 6.49 -7.18
C LEU A 35 -19.65 5.74 -6.14
N SER A 36 -20.30 5.10 -5.16
CA SER A 36 -19.65 4.23 -4.19
C SER A 36 -18.84 3.13 -4.87
N ARG A 37 -19.41 2.44 -5.88
CA ARG A 37 -18.69 1.43 -6.67
C ARG A 37 -17.46 1.98 -7.42
N LYS A 38 -17.52 3.21 -7.92
CA LYS A 38 -16.35 3.86 -8.54
C LYS A 38 -15.24 4.06 -7.52
N TYR A 39 -15.55 4.60 -6.34
CA TYR A 39 -14.58 4.76 -5.25
C TYR A 39 -14.04 3.44 -4.73
N LEU A 40 -14.87 2.41 -4.64
CA LEU A 40 -14.44 1.05 -4.28
C LEU A 40 -13.39 0.53 -5.27
N ASN A 41 -13.60 0.74 -6.57
CA ASN A 41 -12.67 0.29 -7.60
C ASN A 41 -11.37 1.10 -7.58
N MET A 42 -11.44 2.42 -7.42
CA MET A 42 -10.24 3.26 -7.31
C MET A 42 -9.40 2.84 -6.09
N ALA A 43 -10.02 2.61 -4.93
CA ALA A 43 -9.31 2.14 -3.74
C ALA A 43 -8.58 0.78 -3.98
N LYS A 44 -9.15 -0.11 -4.79
CA LYS A 44 -8.51 -1.38 -5.15
C LYS A 44 -7.33 -1.19 -6.11
N GLN A 45 -7.42 -0.24 -7.03
CA GLN A 45 -6.34 0.07 -7.97
C GLN A 45 -5.12 0.65 -7.24
N GLU A 46 -5.33 1.58 -6.33
CA GLU A 46 -4.24 2.14 -5.51
C GLU A 46 -3.57 1.07 -4.64
N LEU A 47 -4.33 0.11 -4.08
CA LEU A 47 -3.74 -1.05 -3.40
C LEU A 47 -2.88 -1.91 -4.34
N GLU A 48 -3.30 -2.08 -5.59
CA GLU A 48 -2.55 -2.83 -6.60
C GLU A 48 -1.27 -2.09 -7.00
N HIS A 49 -1.31 -0.77 -7.13
CA HIS A 49 -0.10 0.04 -7.38
C HIS A 49 0.91 -0.11 -6.24
N GLY A 50 0.48 0.00 -4.99
CA GLY A 50 1.35 -0.19 -3.83
C GLY A 50 1.94 -1.60 -3.75
N ASP A 51 1.18 -2.64 -4.10
CA ASP A 51 1.68 -4.03 -4.14
C ASP A 51 2.72 -4.25 -5.26
N ASN A 52 2.54 -3.61 -6.41
CA ASN A 52 3.52 -3.64 -7.51
C ASN A 52 4.86 -3.02 -7.09
N LEU A 53 4.83 -1.85 -6.44
CA LEU A 53 6.04 -1.18 -5.93
C LEU A 53 6.70 -2.00 -4.81
N HIS A 54 5.90 -2.53 -3.87
CA HIS A 54 6.42 -3.37 -2.79
C HIS A 54 7.12 -4.62 -3.33
N THR A 55 6.53 -5.28 -4.35
CA THR A 55 7.14 -6.44 -5.02
C THR A 55 8.52 -6.11 -5.59
N GLU A 56 8.67 -4.93 -6.20
CA GLU A 56 9.94 -4.48 -6.76
C GLU A 56 10.97 -4.17 -5.66
N ILE A 57 10.57 -3.55 -4.53
CA ILE A 57 11.48 -3.36 -3.38
C ILE A 57 12.01 -4.71 -2.87
N VAL A 58 11.13 -5.70 -2.73
CA VAL A 58 11.51 -7.06 -2.29
C VAL A 58 12.51 -7.67 -3.28
N ALA A 59 12.30 -7.52 -4.59
CA ALA A 59 13.22 -7.99 -5.62
C ALA A 59 14.60 -7.31 -5.52
N VAL A 60 14.66 -5.99 -5.30
CA VAL A 60 15.90 -5.25 -5.11
C VAL A 60 16.67 -5.75 -3.88
N ILE A 61 15.99 -5.97 -2.76
CA ILE A 61 16.61 -6.49 -1.52
C ILE A 61 17.15 -7.91 -1.75
N GLN A 62 16.39 -8.77 -2.43
CA GLN A 62 16.81 -10.14 -2.75
C GLN A 62 18.02 -10.16 -3.70
N ALA A 63 18.04 -9.32 -4.73
CA ALA A 63 19.16 -9.19 -5.65
C ALA A 63 20.43 -8.72 -4.93
N TYR A 64 20.30 -7.77 -3.99
CA TYR A 64 21.42 -7.36 -3.13
C TYR A 64 21.92 -8.54 -2.29
N ARG A 65 21.01 -9.29 -1.66
CA ARG A 65 21.34 -10.47 -0.84
C ARG A 65 22.15 -11.51 -1.60
N ALA A 66 21.72 -11.83 -2.81
CA ALA A 66 22.37 -12.82 -3.65
C ALA A 66 23.80 -12.41 -4.04
N LYS A 67 24.05 -11.10 -4.22
CA LYS A 67 25.36 -10.59 -4.68
C LYS A 67 26.33 -10.28 -3.55
N ASN A 68 25.83 -9.73 -2.43
CA ASN A 68 26.68 -9.10 -1.40
C ASN A 68 26.48 -9.72 0.00
N GLY A 69 25.57 -10.68 0.16
CA GLY A 69 25.12 -11.13 1.49
C GLY A 69 24.14 -10.15 2.11
N GLN A 70 24.00 -10.16 3.44
CA GLN A 70 22.93 -9.40 4.09
C GLN A 70 23.08 -7.88 3.87
N PRO A 71 21.98 -7.14 3.58
CA PRO A 71 21.99 -5.68 3.59
C PRO A 71 22.37 -5.16 4.98
N PRO A 72 22.92 -3.93 5.07
CA PRO A 72 23.27 -3.34 6.35
C PRO A 72 22.10 -3.33 7.33
N GLU A 73 22.35 -3.74 8.58
CA GLU A 73 21.33 -3.90 9.62
C GLU A 73 20.51 -2.64 9.84
N ALA A 74 21.16 -1.47 9.87
CA ALA A 74 20.48 -0.18 10.02
C ALA A 74 19.49 0.11 8.88
N MET A 75 19.80 -0.29 7.63
CA MET A 75 18.88 -0.13 6.51
C MET A 75 17.68 -1.08 6.65
N MET A 76 17.93 -2.33 7.03
CA MET A 76 16.86 -3.31 7.23
C MET A 76 15.93 -2.93 8.39
N MET A 77 16.47 -2.32 9.46
CA MET A 77 15.67 -1.83 10.58
C MET A 77 14.70 -0.73 10.14
N VAL A 78 15.16 0.24 9.34
CA VAL A 78 14.29 1.30 8.79
C VAL A 78 13.25 0.72 7.83
N TYR A 79 13.67 -0.15 6.91
CA TYR A 79 12.73 -0.83 6.01
C TYR A 79 11.64 -1.60 6.76
N ASN A 80 12.03 -2.39 7.77
CA ASN A 80 11.09 -3.18 8.56
C ASN A 80 10.09 -2.28 9.31
N TRP A 81 10.54 -1.16 9.86
CA TRP A 81 9.68 -0.21 10.54
C TRP A 81 8.66 0.44 9.59
N GLU A 82 9.08 0.84 8.38
CA GLU A 82 8.16 1.37 7.39
C GLU A 82 7.19 0.31 6.87
N HIS A 83 7.68 -0.91 6.64
CA HIS A 83 6.87 -2.04 6.21
C HIS A 83 5.79 -2.41 7.25
N GLU A 84 6.05 -2.28 8.54
CA GLU A 84 5.01 -2.43 9.58
C GLU A 84 3.88 -1.41 9.41
N LYS A 85 4.21 -0.13 9.15
CA LYS A 85 3.19 0.90 8.90
C LYS A 85 2.39 0.62 7.64
N MET A 86 3.04 0.15 6.58
CA MET A 86 2.37 -0.27 5.34
C MET A 86 1.34 -1.36 5.60
N ILE A 87 1.70 -2.39 6.38
CA ILE A 87 0.79 -3.46 6.78
C ILE A 87 -0.43 -2.90 7.51
N ASP A 88 -0.21 -2.02 8.49
CA ASP A 88 -1.30 -1.39 9.24
C ASP A 88 -2.22 -0.55 8.33
N HIS A 89 -1.64 0.15 7.35
CA HIS A 89 -2.39 0.94 6.38
C HIS A 89 -3.28 0.04 5.51
N VAL A 90 -2.71 -1.00 4.92
CA VAL A 90 -3.44 -1.97 4.09
C VAL A 90 -4.54 -2.65 4.90
N ALA A 91 -4.31 -2.96 6.17
CA ALA A 91 -5.32 -3.53 7.06
C ALA A 91 -6.53 -2.58 7.25
N ARG A 92 -6.28 -1.29 7.47
CA ARG A 92 -7.35 -0.27 7.57
C ARG A 92 -8.14 -0.15 6.27
N VAL A 93 -7.47 -0.09 5.12
CA VAL A 93 -8.14 -0.02 3.83
C VAL A 93 -9.00 -1.25 3.61
N LYS A 94 -8.46 -2.46 3.82
CA LYS A 94 -9.23 -3.71 3.67
C LYS A 94 -10.45 -3.77 4.59
N ALA A 95 -10.33 -3.30 5.83
CA ALA A 95 -11.46 -3.19 6.75
C ALA A 95 -12.56 -2.26 6.22
N LEU A 96 -12.20 -1.08 5.69
CA LEU A 96 -13.15 -0.14 5.08
C LEU A 96 -13.82 -0.75 3.84
N LEU A 97 -13.05 -1.41 2.96
CA LEU A 97 -13.60 -2.05 1.76
C LEU A 97 -14.59 -3.17 2.12
N ALA A 98 -14.35 -3.92 3.20
CA ALA A 98 -15.26 -4.94 3.70
C ALA A 98 -16.59 -4.37 4.23
N MET A 99 -16.64 -3.09 4.60
CA MET A 99 -17.87 -2.42 5.03
C MET A 99 -18.78 -2.00 3.86
N VAL A 100 -18.25 -1.95 2.64
CA VAL A 100 -19.01 -1.55 1.45
C VAL A 100 -19.89 -2.72 1.00
N LYS A 101 -21.21 -2.55 1.05
CA LYS A 101 -22.16 -3.55 0.56
C LYS A 101 -22.09 -3.61 -0.97
N THR A 102 -21.77 -4.80 -1.50
CA THR A 102 -21.70 -5.07 -2.94
C THR A 102 -23.03 -5.54 -3.49
#